data_AF-A0AAW2F6U1-F1
#
_entry.id   AF-A0AAW2F6U1-F1
#
_cell.length_a   1.000
_cell.length_b   1.000
_cell.length_c   1.000
_cell.angle_alpha   90.00
_cell.angle_beta   90.00
_cell.angle_gamma   90.00
#
_symmetry.space_group_name_H-M   'P 1'
#
loop_
_entity.id
_entity.type
_entity.pdbx_description
1 polymer ?
#
loop_
_entity_poly.entity_id
_entity_poly.type
_entity_poly.pdbx_seq_one_letter_code
_entity_poly.pdbx_strand_id
1 'polypeptide(L)'
;MVLDLPMFDQKSVVECWGIISYEIDEIQFQIPVPTIQLSVVKTIDSSYVKFLAENEKAAILVLKSTSTVEKIVKIQFSGDSRNDEGNANCSELFCFLTDKIFTRVRGNVYLGQEHGSLMYCLIEIQTIKADEANIRIFARSVSQLNIMLCLLQDKFPNVLVVEETDDCVEAAMAFIRELEMIRDKKSIREIQEAKVITDLLIP
;
A
#
# COMPACT_ATOMS: atom_id res chain seq x y z
N MET A 1 0.71 -10.83 14.56
CA MET A 1 1.95 -11.15 15.30
C MET A 1 2.03 -10.20 16.49
N VAL A 2 1.89 -10.70 17.71
CA VAL A 2 2.13 -9.90 18.92
C VAL A 2 3.64 -9.95 19.16
N LEU A 3 4.32 -8.84 18.92
CA LEU A 3 5.72 -8.70 19.29
C LEU A 3 5.75 -8.41 20.79
N ASP A 4 6.33 -9.32 21.57
CA ASP A 4 6.62 -9.06 22.98
C ASP A 4 7.54 -7.83 23.08
N LEU A 5 7.26 -6.95 24.03
CA LEU A 5 8.11 -5.80 24.29
C LEU A 5 9.50 -6.30 24.74
N PRO A 6 10.58 -5.61 24.33
CA PRO A 6 11.92 -5.97 24.79
C PRO A 6 12.00 -5.89 26.32
N MET A 7 12.59 -6.92 26.94
CA MET A 7 12.83 -6.90 28.37
C MET A 7 14.04 -6.02 28.70
N PHE A 8 13.86 -5.04 29.58
CA PHE A 8 14.92 -4.15 30.08
C PHE A 8 15.46 -4.63 31.44
N ASP A 9 15.74 -5.92 31.55
CA ASP A 9 16.04 -6.62 32.80
C ASP A 9 17.39 -6.23 33.43
N GLN A 10 18.40 -5.87 32.61
CA GLN A 10 19.75 -5.52 33.10
C GLN A 10 20.21 -4.11 32.71
N LYS A 11 19.67 -3.51 31.64
CA LYS A 11 20.08 -2.20 31.11
C LYS A 11 18.87 -1.41 30.65
N SER A 12 18.93 -0.09 30.84
CA SER A 12 17.88 0.85 30.39
C SER A 12 17.88 1.10 28.88
N VAL A 13 18.83 0.49 28.16
CA VAL A 13 18.99 0.55 26.70
C VAL A 13 19.26 -0.85 26.17
N VAL A 14 18.56 -1.21 25.10
CA VAL A 14 18.73 -2.45 24.33
C VAL A 14 19.06 -2.08 22.89
N GLU A 15 20.04 -2.77 22.31
CA GLU A 15 20.34 -2.67 20.88
C GLU A 15 19.56 -3.75 20.12
N CYS A 16 18.77 -3.31 19.14
CA CYS A 16 17.94 -4.17 18.32
C CYS A 16 18.53 -4.28 16.92
N TRP A 17 18.52 -5.51 16.43
CA TRP A 17 18.89 -5.87 15.08
C TRP A 17 17.64 -6.39 14.39
N GLY A 18 17.39 -5.94 13.17
CA GLY A 18 16.19 -6.29 12.44
C GLY A 18 16.45 -6.43 10.95
N ILE A 19 15.56 -7.16 10.30
CA ILE A 19 15.48 -7.24 8.84
C ILE A 19 14.07 -6.83 8.43
N ILE A 20 13.97 -6.12 7.31
CA ILE A 20 12.70 -5.85 6.63
C ILE A 20 12.58 -6.90 5.55
N SER A 21 11.59 -7.77 5.67
CA SER A 21 11.19 -8.67 4.60
C SER A 21 10.03 -8.03 3.82
N TYR A 22 10.13 -8.00 2.50
CA TYR A 22 9.08 -7.47 1.64
C TYR A 22 9.04 -8.25 0.33
N GLU A 23 7.90 -8.19 -0.36
CA GLU A 23 7.67 -8.91 -1.61
C GLU A 23 7.37 -7.91 -2.73
N ILE A 24 7.95 -8.13 -3.91
CA ILE A 24 7.66 -7.39 -5.14
C ILE A 24 7.55 -8.43 -6.26
N ASP A 25 6.41 -8.44 -6.96
CA ASP A 25 6.15 -9.34 -8.08
C ASP A 25 6.46 -10.81 -7.71
N GLU A 26 5.95 -11.28 -6.57
CA GLU A 26 6.16 -12.62 -5.99
C GLU A 26 7.60 -12.95 -5.56
N ILE A 27 8.53 -12.01 -5.71
CA ILE A 27 9.93 -12.19 -5.30
C ILE A 27 10.10 -11.63 -3.88
N GLN A 28 10.58 -12.48 -2.97
CA GLN A 28 10.91 -12.08 -1.60
C GLN A 28 12.28 -11.41 -1.51
N PHE A 29 12.32 -10.24 -0.89
CA PHE A 29 13.53 -9.46 -0.62
C PHE A 29 13.72 -9.26 0.88
N GLN A 30 14.97 -9.07 1.28
CA GLN A 30 15.33 -8.73 2.66
C GLN A 30 16.34 -7.59 2.68
N ILE A 31 16.12 -6.60 3.56
CA ILE A 31 17.05 -5.50 3.79
C ILE A 31 17.36 -5.42 5.29
N PRO A 32 18.65 -5.40 5.69
CA PRO A 32 19.00 -5.20 7.09
C PRO A 32 18.65 -3.77 7.53
N VAL A 33 18.06 -3.67 8.71
CA VAL A 33 17.79 -2.38 9.37
C VAL A 33 19.06 -1.94 10.11
N PRO A 34 19.43 -0.65 10.08
CA PRO A 34 20.48 -0.13 10.94
C PRO A 34 20.21 -0.50 12.40
N THR A 35 21.25 -0.74 13.20
CA THR A 35 21.10 -1.05 14.63
C THR A 35 20.31 0.05 15.33
N ILE A 36 19.19 -0.33 15.97
CA ILE A 36 18.32 0.61 16.68
C ILE A 36 18.59 0.50 18.16
N GLN A 37 18.79 1.62 18.84
CA GLN A 37 18.85 1.65 20.29
C GLN A 37 17.48 2.01 20.88
N LEU A 38 16.85 1.07 21.55
CA LEU A 38 15.62 1.28 22.30
C LEU A 38 15.98 1.53 23.76
N SER A 39 15.57 2.67 24.31
CA SER A 39 15.66 2.94 25.74
C SER A 39 14.29 2.92 26.39
N VAL A 40 14.22 2.60 27.68
CA VAL A 40 12.96 2.59 28.45
C VAL A 40 12.17 3.89 28.25
N VAL A 41 12.85 5.04 28.33
CA VAL A 41 12.25 6.37 28.12
C VAL A 41 11.69 6.49 26.71
N LYS A 42 12.46 6.10 25.69
CA LYS A 42 12.02 6.18 24.29
C LYS A 42 10.83 5.26 23.98
N THR A 43 10.77 4.10 24.64
CA THR A 43 9.70 3.10 24.49
C THR A 43 8.40 3.58 25.14
N ILE A 44 8.46 4.28 26.28
CA ILE A 44 7.28 4.81 26.97
C ILE A 44 6.74 6.07 26.27
N ASP A 45 7.61 6.97 25.81
CA ASP A 45 7.21 8.26 25.23
C ASP A 45 6.74 8.16 23.77
N SER A 46 6.49 6.95 23.26
CA SER A 46 6.14 6.69 21.85
C SER A 46 7.13 7.26 20.83
N SER A 47 8.35 7.59 21.25
CA SER A 47 9.35 8.25 20.41
C SER A 47 10.00 7.32 19.37
N TYR A 48 9.60 6.05 19.32
CA TYR A 48 9.95 5.11 18.24
C TYR A 48 9.55 5.63 16.85
N VAL A 49 8.61 6.58 16.79
CA VAL A 49 8.22 7.23 15.54
C VAL A 49 9.35 8.12 14.99
N LYS A 50 10.28 8.60 15.83
CA LYS A 50 11.47 9.35 15.38
C LYS A 50 12.42 8.52 14.51
N PHE A 51 12.42 7.19 14.64
CA PHE A 51 13.17 6.31 13.73
C PHE A 51 12.72 6.49 12.27
N LEU A 52 11.43 6.80 12.04
CA LEU A 52 10.92 7.06 10.69
C LEU A 52 11.54 8.32 10.07
N ALA A 53 11.94 9.29 10.89
CA ALA A 53 12.52 10.56 10.44
C ALA A 53 14.02 10.45 10.09
N GLU A 54 14.76 9.56 10.76
CA GLU A 54 16.21 9.41 10.54
C GLU A 54 16.54 8.56 9.28
N ASN A 55 15.63 7.67 8.87
CA ASN A 55 15.79 6.84 7.68
C ASN A 55 14.47 6.64 6.92
N GLU A 56 14.01 7.69 6.24
CA GLU A 56 12.73 7.72 5.50
C GLU A 56 12.53 6.55 4.54
N LYS A 57 13.60 6.06 3.88
CA LYS A 57 13.49 4.95 2.92
C LYS A 57 13.18 3.64 3.63
N ALA A 58 13.96 3.32 4.67
CA ALA A 58 13.72 2.12 5.47
C ALA A 58 12.35 2.20 6.16
N ALA A 59 11.98 3.38 6.66
CA ALA A 59 10.68 3.65 7.25
C ALA A 59 9.51 3.32 6.32
N ILE A 60 9.55 3.81 5.07
CA ILE A 60 8.52 3.51 4.07
C ILE A 60 8.47 1.99 3.80
N LEU A 61 9.60 1.30 3.69
CA LEU A 61 9.63 -0.15 3.46
C LEU A 61 9.08 -0.96 4.66
N VAL A 62 9.42 -0.58 5.89
CA VAL A 62 8.85 -1.18 7.12
C VAL A 62 7.33 -1.02 7.12
N LEU A 63 6.84 0.18 6.82
CA LEU A 63 5.40 0.45 6.84
C LEU A 63 4.66 -0.28 5.73
N LYS A 64 5.24 -0.35 4.52
CA LYS A 64 4.69 -1.18 3.43
C LYS A 64 4.65 -2.66 3.79
N SER A 65 5.75 -3.21 4.30
CA SER A 65 5.81 -4.64 4.71
C SER A 65 4.91 -5.00 5.89
N THR A 66 4.56 -4.05 6.74
CA THR A 66 3.65 -4.25 7.88
C THR A 66 2.19 -3.90 7.57
N SER A 67 1.91 -3.43 6.36
CA SER A 67 0.55 -3.18 5.88
C SER A 67 -0.08 -4.51 5.49
N THR A 68 -1.26 -4.78 6.04
CA THR A 68 -1.98 -6.03 5.75
C THR A 68 -2.89 -5.91 4.53
N VAL A 69 -3.20 -4.68 4.12
CA VAL A 69 -4.07 -4.40 2.98
C VAL A 69 -3.47 -3.26 2.17
N GLU A 70 -3.43 -3.47 0.86
CA GLU A 70 -3.08 -2.47 -0.14
C GLU A 70 -4.27 -2.28 -1.07
N LYS A 71 -4.53 -1.03 -1.47
CA LYS A 71 -5.56 -0.77 -2.48
C LYS A 71 -5.21 0.43 -3.36
N ILE A 72 -5.42 0.29 -4.65
CA ILE A 72 -5.34 1.39 -5.60
C ILE A 72 -6.72 2.04 -5.71
N VAL A 73 -6.74 3.37 -5.60
CA VAL A 73 -7.95 4.17 -5.64
C VAL A 73 -7.77 5.26 -6.67
N LYS A 74 -8.73 5.36 -7.58
CA LYS A 74 -8.82 6.39 -8.60
C LYS A 74 -9.82 7.46 -8.14
N ILE A 75 -9.37 8.69 -8.09
CA ILE A 75 -10.15 9.87 -7.70
C ILE A 75 -10.38 10.68 -8.96
N GLN A 76 -11.63 11.01 -9.27
CA GLN A 76 -11.96 11.97 -10.32
C GLN A 76 -12.34 13.31 -9.70
N PHE A 77 -11.74 14.37 -10.20
CA PHE A 77 -12.05 15.73 -9.80
C PHE A 77 -13.24 16.26 -10.62
N SER A 78 -14.16 16.99 -9.97
CA SER A 78 -15.30 17.58 -10.67
C SER A 78 -14.85 18.72 -11.57
N GLY A 79 -14.97 18.56 -12.90
CA GLY A 79 -14.52 19.50 -13.91
C GLY A 79 -15.44 20.70 -14.17
N ASP A 80 -16.11 21.24 -13.16
CA ASP A 80 -17.09 22.33 -13.35
C ASP A 80 -16.47 23.74 -13.43
N SER A 81 -15.18 23.91 -13.13
CA SER A 81 -14.46 25.14 -13.43
C SER A 81 -13.82 25.07 -14.81
N ARG A 82 -14.64 25.30 -15.85
CA ARG A 82 -14.14 25.80 -17.13
C ARG A 82 -13.52 27.18 -16.87
N ASN A 83 -12.22 27.22 -16.59
CA ASN A 83 -11.24 28.26 -16.92
C ASN A 83 -9.92 27.99 -16.16
N ASP A 84 -8.85 27.74 -16.90
CA ASP A 84 -7.42 27.96 -16.56
C ASP A 84 -6.69 27.27 -15.37
N GLU A 85 -7.25 26.30 -14.66
CA GLU A 85 -6.57 25.77 -13.46
C GLU A 85 -6.31 24.25 -13.44
N GLY A 86 -5.37 23.77 -14.26
CA GLY A 86 -4.79 22.42 -14.07
C GLY A 86 -4.10 22.21 -12.70
N ASN A 87 -3.93 23.29 -11.92
CA ASN A 87 -3.26 23.30 -10.62
C ASN A 87 -4.24 23.31 -9.42
N ALA A 88 -5.50 23.74 -9.61
CA ALA A 88 -6.46 23.85 -8.50
C ALA A 88 -6.92 22.48 -8.00
N ASN A 89 -7.19 21.54 -8.91
CA ASN A 89 -7.64 20.19 -8.54
C ASN A 89 -6.55 19.38 -7.84
N CYS A 90 -5.29 19.52 -8.29
CA CYS A 90 -4.13 18.95 -7.60
C CYS A 90 -4.04 19.49 -6.16
N SER A 91 -4.30 20.80 -5.99
CA SER A 91 -4.26 21.43 -4.67
C SER A 91 -5.32 20.86 -3.73
N GLU A 92 -6.50 20.48 -4.23
CA GLU A 92 -7.56 19.91 -3.39
C GLU A 92 -7.17 18.57 -2.76
N LEU A 93 -6.51 17.68 -3.50
CA LEU A 93 -6.00 16.42 -2.95
C LEU A 93 -4.94 16.66 -1.88
N PHE A 94 -4.01 17.59 -2.11
CA PHE A 94 -2.98 17.92 -1.13
C PHE A 94 -3.55 18.61 0.12
N CYS A 95 -4.53 19.48 -0.06
CA CYS A 95 -5.28 20.10 1.04
C CYS A 95 -6.00 19.02 1.85
N PHE A 96 -6.71 18.10 1.20
CA PHE A 96 -7.36 16.98 1.87
C PHE A 96 -6.37 16.14 2.70
N LEU A 97 -5.21 15.79 2.13
CA LEU A 97 -4.18 15.04 2.85
C LEU A 97 -3.68 15.81 4.08
N THR A 98 -3.41 17.10 3.93
CA THR A 98 -2.95 17.97 5.02
C THR A 98 -4.02 18.12 6.11
N ASP A 99 -5.28 18.33 5.73
CA ASP A 99 -6.42 18.46 6.63
C ASP A 99 -6.70 17.16 7.40
N LYS A 100 -6.47 16.01 6.75
CA LYS A 100 -6.59 14.67 7.35
C LYS A 100 -5.27 14.17 7.91
N ILE A 101 -4.44 15.09 8.41
CA ILE A 101 -3.26 14.79 9.23
C ILE A 101 -2.20 13.91 8.54
N PHE A 102 -2.15 13.90 7.21
CA PHE A 102 -1.06 13.26 6.47
C PHE A 102 0.08 14.24 6.24
N THR A 103 1.30 13.80 6.57
CA THR A 103 2.53 14.56 6.32
C THR A 103 3.30 13.92 5.16
N ARG A 104 3.87 14.77 4.31
CA ARG A 104 4.73 14.32 3.22
C ARG A 104 6.03 13.78 3.81
N VAL A 105 6.31 12.50 3.60
CA VAL A 105 7.57 11.88 4.05
C VAL A 105 8.62 12.02 2.95
N ARG A 106 8.31 11.57 1.74
CA ARG A 106 9.27 11.56 0.63
C ARG A 106 8.57 11.52 -0.72
N GLY A 107 8.97 12.41 -1.64
CA GLY A 107 8.44 12.37 -3.01
C GLY A 107 6.92 12.43 -3.02
N ASN A 108 6.25 11.41 -3.54
CA ASN A 108 4.78 11.34 -3.58
C ASN A 108 4.18 10.48 -2.46
N VAL A 109 4.96 10.20 -1.40
CA VAL A 109 4.55 9.36 -0.27
C VAL A 109 4.20 10.21 0.94
N TYR A 110 3.03 9.95 1.49
CA TYR A 110 2.41 10.63 2.62
C TYR A 110 2.10 9.63 3.73
N LEU A 111 2.28 10.05 4.99
CA LEU A 111 2.08 9.22 6.17
C LEU A 111 1.08 9.87 7.11
N GLY A 112 0.07 9.10 7.54
CA GLY A 112 -0.87 9.52 8.56
C GLY A 112 -0.16 9.74 9.91
N GLN A 113 -0.54 10.80 10.61
CA GLN A 113 0.04 11.21 11.90
C GLN A 113 0.22 10.07 12.89
N GLU A 114 1.14 10.29 13.83
CA GLU A 114 1.63 9.32 14.81
C GLU A 114 0.58 8.87 15.86
N HIS A 115 -0.67 9.32 15.75
CA HIS A 115 -1.75 9.01 16.68
C HIS A 115 -3.10 8.93 15.97
N GLY A 116 -4.02 8.12 16.50
CA GLY A 116 -5.39 7.96 16.00
C GLY A 116 -5.58 6.81 15.00
N SER A 117 -6.77 6.72 14.41
CA SER A 117 -7.20 5.57 13.59
C SER A 117 -6.45 5.44 12.25
N LEU A 118 -5.82 6.51 11.78
CA LEU A 118 -5.01 6.52 10.55
C LEU A 118 -3.51 6.44 10.83
N MET A 119 -3.12 6.15 12.07
CA MET A 119 -1.72 5.99 12.44
C MET A 119 -1.06 4.92 11.56
N TYR A 120 0.08 5.29 10.98
CA TYR A 120 0.85 4.45 10.06
C TYR A 120 0.17 4.07 8.75
N CYS A 121 -0.95 4.70 8.41
CA CYS A 121 -1.52 4.61 7.06
C CYS A 121 -0.58 5.36 6.09
N LEU A 122 -0.20 4.71 4.98
CA LEU A 122 0.60 5.33 3.93
C LEU A 122 -0.25 5.58 2.69
N ILE A 123 -0.03 6.72 2.05
CA ILE A 123 -0.62 7.07 0.76
C ILE A 123 0.52 7.39 -0.20
N GLU A 124 0.58 6.67 -1.31
CA GLU A 124 1.50 6.92 -2.41
C GLU A 124 0.72 7.43 -3.61
N ILE A 125 1.04 8.64 -4.07
CA ILE A 125 0.40 9.20 -5.25
C ILE A 125 1.16 8.72 -6.50
N GLN A 126 0.52 7.83 -7.27
CA GLN A 126 1.12 7.23 -8.46
C GLN A 126 1.08 8.20 -9.64
N THR A 127 -0.10 8.78 -9.92
CA THR A 127 -0.28 9.71 -11.03
C THR A 127 -1.25 10.81 -10.64
N ILE A 128 -0.95 12.05 -11.02
CA ILE A 128 -1.88 13.18 -10.92
C ILE A 128 -2.00 13.78 -12.33
N LYS A 129 -3.23 13.86 -12.82
CA LYS A 129 -3.62 14.57 -14.04
C LYS A 129 -4.62 15.68 -13.66
N ALA A 130 -5.02 16.48 -14.65
CA ALA A 130 -5.90 17.63 -14.42
C ALA A 130 -7.28 17.23 -13.86
N ASP A 131 -7.77 16.05 -14.24
CA ASP A 131 -9.12 15.55 -13.98
C ASP A 131 -9.14 14.28 -13.11
N GLU A 132 -8.01 13.61 -12.95
CA GLU A 132 -7.92 12.36 -12.18
C GLU A 132 -6.62 12.25 -11.38
N ALA A 133 -6.68 11.54 -10.25
CA ALA A 133 -5.52 11.09 -9.50
C ALA A 133 -5.64 9.59 -9.20
N ASN A 134 -4.53 8.87 -9.32
CA ASN A 134 -4.42 7.50 -8.85
C ASN A 134 -3.54 7.50 -7.62
N ILE A 135 -4.08 7.00 -6.52
CA ILE A 135 -3.37 6.84 -5.26
C ILE A 135 -3.36 5.37 -4.87
N ARG A 136 -2.31 4.97 -4.18
CA ARG A 136 -2.16 3.65 -3.58
C ARG A 136 -2.15 3.83 -2.07
N ILE A 137 -3.04 3.13 -1.39
CA ILE A 137 -3.25 3.22 0.05
C ILE A 137 -2.70 1.93 0.67
N PHE A 138 -1.81 2.06 1.63
CA PHE A 138 -1.34 0.95 2.45
C PHE A 138 -1.88 1.11 3.86
N ALA A 139 -2.64 0.12 4.31
CA ALA A 139 -3.31 0.12 5.60
C ALA A 139 -2.96 -1.12 6.41
N ARG A 140 -2.88 -0.96 7.73
CA ARG A 140 -2.60 -2.04 8.69
C ARG A 140 -3.81 -2.91 9.02
N SER A 141 -5.00 -2.54 8.54
CA SER A 141 -6.22 -3.31 8.68
C SER A 141 -7.27 -2.88 7.65
N VAL A 142 -8.21 -3.78 7.37
CA VAL A 142 -9.39 -3.48 6.54
C VAL A 142 -10.21 -2.33 7.12
N SER A 143 -10.32 -2.24 8.45
CA SER A 143 -11.04 -1.15 9.10
C SER A 143 -10.40 0.21 8.83
N GLN A 144 -9.07 0.29 8.91
CA GLN A 144 -8.32 1.51 8.59
C GLN A 144 -8.50 1.90 7.12
N LEU A 145 -8.43 0.94 6.20
CA LEU A 145 -8.71 1.18 4.79
C LEU A 145 -10.13 1.73 4.58
N ASN A 146 -11.14 1.12 5.20
CA ASN A 146 -12.54 1.54 5.07
C ASN A 146 -12.74 2.99 5.56
N ILE A 147 -12.13 3.37 6.68
CA ILE A 147 -12.16 4.76 7.16
C ILE A 147 -11.58 5.69 6.10
N MET A 148 -10.44 5.34 5.51
CA MET A 148 -9.80 6.15 4.48
C MET A 148 -10.68 6.28 3.22
N LEU A 149 -11.30 5.19 2.76
CA LEU A 149 -12.21 5.20 1.63
C LEU A 149 -13.43 6.08 1.88
N CYS A 150 -14.02 6.01 3.08
CA CYS A 150 -15.14 6.87 3.45
C CYS A 150 -14.72 8.35 3.47
N LEU A 151 -13.53 8.68 4.00
CA LEU A 151 -13.02 10.05 3.99
C LEU A 151 -12.79 10.58 2.57
N LEU A 152 -12.31 9.72 1.66
CA LEU A 152 -12.15 10.08 0.25
C LEU A 152 -13.51 10.30 -0.41
N GLN A 153 -14.49 9.43 -0.19
CA GLN A 153 -15.83 9.54 -0.77
C GLN A 153 -16.61 10.77 -0.26
N ASP A 154 -16.39 11.15 1.00
CA ASP A 154 -16.98 12.36 1.59
C ASP A 154 -16.45 13.64 0.90
N LYS A 155 -15.16 13.63 0.54
CA LYS A 155 -14.51 14.79 -0.08
C LYS A 155 -14.64 14.81 -1.61
N PHE A 156 -14.53 13.65 -2.25
CA PHE A 156 -14.49 13.50 -3.70
C PHE A 156 -15.73 12.71 -4.15
N PRO A 157 -16.57 13.28 -5.02
CA PRO A 157 -17.84 12.66 -5.40
C PRO A 157 -17.66 11.37 -6.21
N ASN A 158 -16.52 11.20 -6.88
CA ASN A 158 -16.24 10.06 -7.76
C ASN A 158 -14.93 9.38 -7.35
N VAL A 159 -15.04 8.45 -6.41
CA VAL A 159 -13.93 7.58 -5.96
C VAL A 159 -14.19 6.17 -6.46
N LEU A 160 -13.32 5.69 -7.35
CA LEU A 160 -13.35 4.34 -7.88
C LEU A 160 -12.23 3.53 -7.24
N VAL A 161 -12.60 2.49 -6.52
CA VAL A 161 -11.63 1.51 -6.04
C VAL A 161 -11.25 0.65 -7.25
N VAL A 162 -9.98 0.71 -7.65
CA VAL A 162 -9.48 -0.16 -8.71
C VAL A 162 -9.32 -1.54 -8.07
N GLU A 163 -10.17 -2.47 -8.49
CA GLU A 163 -9.86 -3.88 -8.28
C GLU A 163 -8.62 -4.14 -9.12
N GLU A 164 -7.53 -4.59 -8.46
CA GLU A 164 -6.51 -5.36 -9.17
C GLU A 164 -7.31 -6.40 -9.95
N THR A 165 -7.16 -6.39 -11.28
CA THR A 165 -7.84 -7.32 -12.15
C THR A 165 -7.66 -8.68 -11.53
N ASP A 166 -8.78 -9.23 -11.07
CA ASP A 166 -8.83 -10.39 -10.20
C ASP A 166 -7.99 -11.48 -10.89
N ASP A 167 -6.79 -11.76 -10.37
CA ASP A 167 -5.93 -12.82 -10.93
C ASP A 167 -6.73 -14.13 -11.05
N CYS A 168 -7.74 -14.29 -10.17
CA CYS A 168 -8.74 -15.35 -10.22
C CYS A 168 -9.60 -15.35 -11.50
N VAL A 169 -9.98 -14.18 -12.03
CA VAL A 169 -10.75 -14.07 -13.29
C VAL A 169 -9.88 -14.38 -14.48
N GLU A 170 -8.63 -13.90 -14.51
CA GLU A 170 -7.68 -14.24 -15.58
C GLU A 170 -7.34 -15.73 -15.56
N ALA A 171 -7.08 -16.28 -14.37
CA ALA A 171 -6.90 -17.71 -14.15
C ALA A 171 -8.13 -18.53 -14.55
N ALA A 172 -9.34 -18.08 -14.20
CA ALA A 172 -10.58 -18.76 -14.56
C ALA A 172 -10.80 -18.76 -16.08
N MET A 173 -10.53 -17.64 -16.77
CA MET A 173 -10.61 -17.57 -18.22
C MET A 173 -9.57 -18.48 -18.89
N ALA A 174 -8.34 -18.54 -18.38
CA ALA A 174 -7.30 -19.44 -18.86
C ALA A 174 -7.72 -20.91 -18.72
N PHE A 175 -8.26 -21.29 -17.56
CA PHE A 175 -8.75 -22.65 -17.31
C PHE A 175 -9.95 -23.03 -18.20
N ILE A 176 -10.92 -22.11 -18.38
CA ILE A 176 -12.04 -22.33 -19.31
C ILE A 176 -11.50 -22.59 -20.72
N ARG A 177 -10.55 -21.79 -21.19
CA ARG A 177 -9.94 -21.95 -22.52
C ARG A 177 -9.25 -23.30 -22.66
N GLU A 178 -8.53 -23.77 -21.65
CA GLU A 178 -7.94 -25.12 -21.65
C GLU A 178 -9.02 -26.21 -21.80
N LEU A 179 -10.10 -26.13 -21.02
CA LEU A 179 -11.21 -27.08 -21.09
C LEU A 179 -11.90 -27.07 -22.46
N GLU A 180 -12.04 -25.90 -23.09
CA GLU A 180 -12.59 -25.78 -24.44
C GLU A 180 -11.68 -26.42 -25.49
N MET A 181 -10.36 -26.24 -25.40
CA MET A 181 -9.41 -26.89 -26.30
C MET A 181 -9.48 -28.42 -26.21
N ILE A 182 -9.66 -28.95 -24.99
CA ILE A 182 -9.84 -30.39 -24.74
C ILE A 182 -11.19 -30.87 -25.29
N ARG A 183 -12.28 -30.17 -24.97
CA ARG A 183 -13.65 -30.49 -25.42
C ARG A 183 -13.74 -30.56 -26.94
N ASP A 184 -13.15 -29.57 -27.61
CA ASP A 184 -13.22 -29.41 -29.06
C ASP A 184 -12.19 -30.31 -29.79
N LYS A 185 -11.46 -31.16 -29.05
CA LYS A 185 -10.45 -32.10 -29.56
C LYS A 185 -9.44 -31.42 -30.48
N LYS A 186 -8.98 -30.23 -30.06
CA LYS A 186 -7.93 -29.47 -30.73
C LYS A 186 -6.62 -30.25 -30.73
N SER A 187 -5.64 -29.77 -31.48
CA SER A 187 -4.36 -30.48 -31.58
C SER A 187 -3.69 -30.57 -30.21
N ILE A 188 -2.90 -31.63 -30.00
CA ILE A 188 -2.15 -31.84 -28.75
C ILE A 188 -1.29 -30.61 -28.42
N ARG A 189 -0.76 -29.94 -29.44
CA ARG A 189 0.02 -28.71 -29.28
C ARG A 189 -0.80 -27.55 -28.71
N GLU A 190 -1.99 -27.29 -29.26
CA GLU A 190 -2.86 -26.21 -28.77
C GLU A 190 -3.33 -26.46 -27.33
N ILE A 191 -3.59 -27.72 -26.98
CA ILE A 191 -3.95 -28.11 -25.61
C ILE A 191 -2.77 -27.87 -24.66
N GLN A 192 -1.55 -28.23 -25.05
CA GLN A 192 -0.35 -27.99 -24.24
C GLN A 192 -0.04 -26.51 -24.07
N GLU A 193 -0.20 -25.69 -25.11
CA GLU A 193 -0.02 -24.24 -25.03
C GLU A 193 -1.04 -23.60 -24.07
N ALA A 194 -2.31 -24.02 -24.11
CA ALA A 194 -3.32 -23.55 -23.17
C ALA A 194 -3.01 -23.96 -21.72
N LYS A 195 -2.56 -25.22 -21.53
CA LYS A 195 -2.23 -25.76 -20.21
C LYS A 195 -1.05 -25.04 -19.54
N VAL A 196 0.00 -24.70 -20.29
CA VAL A 196 1.14 -23.93 -19.75
C VAL A 196 0.68 -22.57 -19.21
N ILE A 197 -0.26 -21.92 -19.89
CA ILE A 197 -0.81 -20.63 -19.44
C ILE A 197 -1.64 -20.81 -18.16
N THR A 198 -2.46 -21.87 -18.08
CA THR A 198 -3.21 -22.19 -16.86
C THR A 198 -2.28 -22.50 -15.68
N ASP A 199 -1.29 -23.38 -15.87
CA ASP A 199 -0.35 -23.80 -14.83
C ASP A 199 0.52 -22.62 -14.31
N LEU A 200 0.69 -21.56 -15.11
CA LEU A 200 1.37 -20.32 -14.69
C LEU A 200 0.49 -19.42 -13.82
N LEU A 201 -0.84 -19.47 -14.02
CA LEU A 201 -1.80 -18.60 -13.34
C LEU A 201 -2.48 -19.29 -12.14
N ILE A 202 -2.41 -20.62 -12.06
CA ILE A 202 -2.97 -21.45 -10.99
C ILE A 202 -1.85 -22.36 -10.44
N PRO A 203 -1.18 -21.98 -9.33
CA PRO A 203 -0.09 -22.77 -8.74
C PRO A 203 -0.54 -24.06 -8.02
#